data_AF-A0A914UY42-F1
#
_entry.id   AF-A0A914UY42-F1
#
_cell.length_a   1.000
_cell.length_b   1.000
_cell.length_c   1.000
_cell.angle_alpha   90.00
_cell.angle_beta   90.00
_cell.angle_gamma   90.00
#
_symmetry.space_group_name_H-M   'P 1'
#
loop_
_entity.id
_entity.type
_entity.pdbx_description
1 polymer ?
#
loop_
_entity_poly.entity_id
_entity_poly.type
_entity_poly.pdbx_seq_one_letter_code
_entity_poly.pdbx_strand_id
1 'polypeptide(L)'
;MEVELLIALVMLAAMLFALMGQNRQKQKKALIPTTTTKWKIKGGKEKWVDVKTQASFPANAVAALGHPLELPNGATTTQYIGLLLIRGKAIIGRCWKWNNQPAVASTFAIDGKEVNTVGQHHFQVLTIDQTAHGYVYKWKRMSKLRTPGYDWLPIHEENIAPCVVVEEGAHKLGMADVKGFTAVLAWSGAIVNFAPPVTDDFLVLCRRADSDNKDIEPFTPPDAAPPALPSCDAPRRPGPSRRIHQVEWSQVDSSQVETSDEEKT
;
A
#
# COMPACT_ATOMS: atom_id res chain seq x y z
N MET A 1 0.28 55.45 -44.04
CA MET A 1 0.06 54.05 -44.45
C MET A 1 0.68 53.04 -43.48
N GLU A 2 1.79 53.34 -42.80
CA GLU A 2 2.45 52.35 -41.92
C GLU A 2 1.66 51.97 -40.66
N VAL A 3 0.88 52.88 -40.09
CA VAL A 3 0.11 52.62 -38.86
C VAL A 3 -1.05 51.65 -39.10
N GLU A 4 -1.70 51.72 -40.27
CA GLU A 4 -2.80 50.81 -40.60
C GLU A 4 -2.33 49.38 -40.83
N LEU A 5 -1.13 49.21 -41.40
CA LEU A 5 -0.53 47.90 -41.60
C LEU A 5 -0.18 47.22 -40.26
N LEU A 6 0.29 48.01 -39.28
CA LEU A 6 0.62 47.51 -37.95
C LEU A 6 -0.63 47.06 -37.18
N ILE A 7 -1.72 47.83 -37.28
CA ILE A 7 -3.00 47.47 -36.66
C ILE A 7 -3.57 46.19 -37.28
N ALA A 8 -3.50 46.04 -38.61
CA ALA A 8 -3.94 44.83 -39.28
C ALA A 8 -3.14 43.58 -38.84
N LEU A 9 -1.81 43.72 -38.65
CA LEU A 9 -0.95 42.61 -38.23
C LEU A 9 -1.25 42.15 -36.79
N VAL A 10 -1.49 43.11 -35.88
CA VAL A 10 -1.84 42.81 -34.47
C VAL A 10 -3.20 42.12 -34.39
N MET A 11 -4.19 42.55 -35.18
CA MET A 11 -5.50 41.92 -35.23
C MET A 11 -5.44 40.50 -35.81
N LEU A 12 -4.61 40.27 -36.82
CA LEU A 12 -4.40 38.94 -37.40
C LEU A 12 -3.75 37.98 -36.39
N ALA A 13 -2.75 38.46 -35.64
CA ALA A 13 -2.09 37.70 -34.58
C ALA A 13 -3.06 37.35 -33.43
N ALA A 14 -3.92 38.29 -33.04
CA ALA A 14 -4.94 38.05 -32.01
C ALA A 14 -6.00 37.02 -32.46
N MET A 15 -6.42 37.05 -33.73
CA MET A 15 -7.34 36.04 -34.28
C MET A 15 -6.70 34.65 -34.36
N LEU A 16 -5.42 34.55 -34.74
CA LEU A 16 -4.66 33.29 -34.73
C LEU A 16 -4.55 32.71 -33.31
N PHE A 17 -4.31 33.54 -32.29
CA PHE A 17 -4.31 33.10 -30.90
C PHE A 17 -5.70 32.64 -30.42
N ALA A 18 -6.78 33.31 -30.84
CA ALA A 18 -8.14 32.91 -30.49
C ALA A 18 -8.54 31.57 -31.14
N LEU A 19 -8.16 31.33 -32.40
CA LEU A 19 -8.40 30.05 -33.08
C LEU A 19 -7.59 28.90 -32.46
N MET A 20 -6.35 29.15 -32.01
CA MET A 20 -5.54 28.12 -31.34
C MET A 20 -6.00 27.83 -29.91
N GLY A 21 -6.62 28.79 -29.22
CA GLY A 21 -7.15 28.63 -27.86
C GLY A 21 -8.41 27.77 -27.76
N GLN A 22 -9.25 27.73 -28.80
CA GLN A 22 -10.51 26.96 -28.77
C GLN A 22 -10.33 25.45 -29.01
N ASN A 23 -9.18 25.02 -29.53
CA ASN A 23 -8.94 23.61 -29.86
C ASN A 23 -8.36 22.76 -28.71
N ARG A 24 -8.06 23.37 -27.54
CA ARG A 24 -7.59 22.63 -26.34
C ARG A 24 -8.69 22.27 -25.33
N GLN A 25 -9.92 22.76 -25.50
CA GLN A 25 -11.01 22.50 -24.55
C GLN A 25 -12.01 21.41 -24.98
N LYS A 26 -11.89 20.84 -26.18
CA LYS A 26 -12.84 19.83 -26.72
C LYS A 26 -12.34 18.38 -26.71
N GLN A 27 -11.27 18.07 -25.99
CA GLN A 27 -10.69 16.71 -25.92
C GLN A 27 -10.68 16.07 -24.51
N LYS A 28 -11.43 16.61 -23.53
CA LYS A 28 -11.57 15.97 -22.21
C LYS A 28 -13.00 15.98 -21.71
N LYS A 29 -13.84 15.17 -22.35
CA LYS A 29 -15.04 14.55 -21.76
C LYS A 29 -15.45 13.35 -22.61
N ALA A 30 -14.47 12.50 -22.95
CA ALA A 30 -14.79 11.09 -23.19
C ALA A 30 -15.10 10.51 -21.81
N LEU A 31 -16.39 10.44 -21.52
CA LEU A 31 -16.96 9.69 -20.41
C LEU A 31 -16.43 8.27 -20.55
N ILE A 32 -15.37 7.94 -19.81
CA ILE A 32 -14.92 6.56 -19.65
C ILE A 32 -16.12 5.84 -19.05
N PRO A 33 -16.72 4.84 -19.71
CA PRO A 33 -17.66 3.98 -19.02
C PRO A 33 -16.84 3.27 -17.96
N THR A 34 -17.01 3.68 -16.70
CA THR A 34 -16.64 2.88 -15.54
C THR A 34 -17.51 1.63 -15.55
N THR A 35 -17.16 0.67 -16.39
CA THR A 35 -17.55 -0.73 -16.19
C THR A 35 -16.70 -1.27 -15.06
N THR A 36 -17.01 -0.82 -13.84
CA THR A 36 -16.62 -1.54 -12.64
C THR A 36 -17.44 -2.82 -12.65
N THR A 37 -16.82 -3.92 -13.05
CA THR A 37 -17.39 -5.26 -12.91
C THR A 37 -17.80 -5.43 -11.45
N LYS A 38 -19.11 -5.41 -11.22
CA LYS A 38 -19.72 -5.39 -9.89
C LYS A 38 -19.71 -6.82 -9.36
N TRP A 39 -18.59 -7.22 -8.75
CA TRP A 39 -18.50 -8.48 -8.02
C TRP A 39 -19.45 -8.44 -6.81
N LYS A 40 -20.58 -9.15 -6.91
CA LYS A 40 -21.50 -9.42 -5.80
C LYS A 40 -20.92 -10.58 -4.98
N ILE A 41 -20.11 -10.24 -3.98
CA ILE A 41 -19.75 -11.17 -2.91
C ILE A 41 -20.71 -10.87 -1.74
N LYS A 42 -21.45 -11.88 -1.26
CA LYS A 42 -22.23 -11.82 -0.01
C LYS A 42 -21.27 -11.97 1.17
N GLY A 43 -20.57 -10.88 1.48
CA GLY A 43 -19.74 -10.72 2.67
C GLY A 43 -19.56 -9.23 2.91
N GLY A 44 -19.62 -8.78 4.16
CA GLY A 44 -19.40 -7.36 4.45
C GLY A 44 -17.99 -6.97 4.01
N LYS A 45 -17.89 -6.07 3.04
CA LYS A 45 -16.59 -5.49 2.65
C LYS A 45 -16.09 -4.58 3.78
N GLU A 46 -14.78 -4.51 3.93
CA GLU A 46 -14.09 -3.45 4.64
C GLU A 46 -14.70 -2.08 4.32
N LYS A 47 -14.88 -1.24 5.34
CA LYS A 47 -15.47 0.09 5.18
C LYS A 47 -14.47 1.15 5.57
N TRP A 48 -14.19 2.05 4.63
CA TRP A 48 -13.47 3.29 4.87
C TRP A 48 -14.49 4.35 5.29
N VAL A 49 -14.48 4.72 6.58
CA VAL A 49 -15.43 5.69 7.14
C VAL A 49 -14.79 7.07 7.13
N ASP A 50 -15.42 8.02 6.46
CA ASP A 50 -14.99 9.42 6.47
C ASP A 50 -15.04 9.98 7.89
N VAL A 51 -13.90 10.45 8.37
CA VAL A 51 -13.76 11.11 9.67
C VAL A 51 -13.31 12.55 9.43
N LYS A 52 -14.10 13.49 9.95
CA LYS A 52 -13.63 14.86 10.12
C LYS A 52 -12.76 14.91 11.37
N THR A 53 -11.66 15.65 11.31
CA THR A 53 -10.87 15.92 12.52
C THR A 53 -11.80 16.52 13.59
N GLN A 54 -11.79 15.98 14.81
CA GLN A 54 -12.68 16.34 15.95
C GLN A 54 -14.09 15.72 15.97
N ALA A 55 -14.40 14.79 15.07
CA ALA A 55 -15.62 13.97 15.15
C ALA A 55 -15.45 12.75 16.06
N SER A 56 -16.56 12.14 16.50
CA SER A 56 -16.53 10.88 17.23
C SER A 56 -15.79 9.80 16.44
N PHE A 57 -14.86 9.12 17.10
CA PHE A 57 -14.07 8.07 16.48
C PHE A 57 -14.96 6.85 16.15
N PRO A 58 -14.80 6.20 14.99
CA PRO A 58 -15.63 5.06 14.63
C PRO A 58 -15.51 3.90 15.63
N ALA A 59 -16.64 3.26 15.97
CA ALA A 59 -16.67 2.19 16.98
C ALA A 59 -15.85 0.95 16.59
N ASN A 60 -15.92 0.56 15.32
CA ASN A 60 -15.29 -0.67 14.80
C ASN A 60 -13.96 -0.38 14.08
N ALA A 61 -13.24 0.65 14.51
CA ALA A 61 -11.96 1.01 13.94
C ALA A 61 -10.90 -0.06 14.22
N VAL A 62 -10.10 -0.40 13.21
CA VAL A 62 -9.11 -1.46 13.30
C VAL A 62 -7.83 -0.92 13.94
N ALA A 63 -7.51 -1.41 15.14
CA ALA A 63 -6.24 -1.13 15.79
C ALA A 63 -5.10 -1.94 15.15
N ALA A 64 -3.93 -1.31 15.03
CA ALA A 64 -2.70 -1.99 14.64
C ALA A 64 -2.41 -3.13 15.61
N LEU A 65 -2.19 -4.34 15.08
CA LEU A 65 -2.00 -5.59 15.84
C LEU A 65 -3.12 -5.97 16.82
N GLY A 66 -4.21 -5.20 16.90
CA GLY A 66 -5.31 -5.45 17.84
C GLY A 66 -5.02 -5.03 19.29
N HIS A 67 -3.91 -4.31 19.56
CA HIS A 67 -3.55 -3.88 20.92
C HIS A 67 -2.79 -2.52 20.89
N PRO A 68 -2.66 -1.82 22.03
CA PRO A 68 -1.79 -0.65 22.13
C PRO A 68 -0.33 -1.01 21.78
N LEU A 69 0.34 -0.13 21.04
CA LEU A 69 1.75 -0.30 20.67
C LEU A 69 2.65 0.52 21.60
N GLU A 70 3.78 -0.06 21.97
CA GLU A 70 4.83 0.63 22.71
C GLU A 70 5.56 1.62 21.79
N LEU A 71 5.78 2.82 22.30
CA LEU A 71 6.54 3.89 21.67
C LEU A 71 7.98 3.86 22.17
N PRO A 72 8.95 4.45 21.43
CA PRO A 72 10.34 4.50 21.85
C PRO A 72 10.60 5.14 23.23
N ASN A 73 9.68 6.00 23.70
CA ASN A 73 9.75 6.65 25.01
C ASN A 73 9.11 5.83 26.15
N GLY A 74 8.74 4.56 25.90
CA GLY A 74 8.07 3.68 26.85
C GLY A 74 6.57 3.94 27.05
N ALA A 75 6.00 4.98 26.42
CA ALA A 75 4.55 5.19 26.45
C ALA A 75 3.85 4.21 25.50
N THR A 76 2.58 3.89 25.77
CA THR A 76 1.76 3.06 24.88
C THR A 76 0.67 3.89 24.21
N THR A 77 0.43 3.67 22.92
CA THR A 77 -0.69 4.30 22.20
C THR A 77 -1.38 3.32 21.24
N THR A 78 -2.70 3.40 21.15
CA THR A 78 -3.45 2.62 20.16
C THR A 78 -3.45 3.37 18.84
N GLN A 79 -2.75 2.80 17.86
CA GLN A 79 -2.70 3.32 16.50
C GLN A 79 -3.76 2.62 15.64
N TYR A 80 -4.49 3.39 14.84
CA TYR A 80 -5.53 2.91 13.93
C TYR A 80 -5.18 3.28 12.49
N ILE A 81 -5.73 2.53 11.54
CA ILE A 81 -5.44 2.69 10.12
C ILE A 81 -6.23 3.87 9.55
N GLY A 82 -5.51 4.88 9.05
CA GLY A 82 -6.06 6.02 8.34
C GLY A 82 -5.71 5.97 6.85
N LEU A 83 -6.62 6.42 6.00
CA LEU A 83 -6.44 6.58 4.55
C LEU A 83 -6.75 8.02 4.15
N LEU A 84 -5.84 8.62 3.39
CA LEU A 84 -5.99 9.95 2.84
C LEU A 84 -5.87 9.87 1.31
N LEU A 85 -6.82 10.48 0.60
CA LEU A 85 -6.82 10.56 -0.86
C LEU A 85 -6.40 11.95 -1.31
N ILE A 86 -5.23 12.06 -1.96
CA ILE A 86 -4.72 13.32 -2.49
C ILE A 86 -4.50 13.18 -3.99
N ARG A 87 -5.20 14.02 -4.78
CA ARG A 87 -5.09 14.03 -6.25
C ARG A 87 -5.27 12.64 -6.87
N GLY A 88 -6.17 11.84 -6.30
CA GLY A 88 -6.46 10.47 -6.74
C GLY A 88 -5.47 9.41 -6.27
N LYS A 89 -4.47 9.75 -5.44
CA LYS A 89 -3.53 8.79 -4.86
C LYS A 89 -3.92 8.43 -3.43
N ALA A 90 -3.91 7.14 -3.13
CA ALA A 90 -4.09 6.61 -1.78
C ALA A 90 -2.82 6.75 -0.96
N ILE A 91 -2.94 7.32 0.24
CA ILE A 91 -1.87 7.44 1.23
C ILE A 91 -2.40 6.84 2.53
N ILE A 92 -1.78 5.75 2.98
CA ILE A 92 -2.12 5.14 4.25
C ILE A 92 -1.18 5.68 5.34
N GLY A 93 -1.74 5.92 6.50
CA GLY A 93 -1.02 6.41 7.66
C GLY A 93 -1.64 5.91 8.96
N ARG A 94 -1.26 6.56 10.05
CA ARG A 94 -1.83 6.26 11.37
C ARG A 94 -2.76 7.37 11.82
N CYS A 95 -3.78 6.99 12.58
CA CYS A 95 -4.59 7.89 13.36
C CYS A 95 -4.75 7.36 14.78
N TRP A 96 -5.00 8.25 15.73
CA TRP A 96 -5.20 7.89 17.14
C TRP A 96 -6.16 8.87 17.81
N LYS A 97 -6.75 8.42 18.90
CA LYS A 97 -7.58 9.27 19.76
C LYS A 97 -6.67 10.18 20.57
N TRP A 98 -6.90 11.48 20.52
CA TRP A 98 -6.20 12.42 21.39
C TRP A 98 -6.82 12.39 22.79
N ASN A 99 -6.00 12.25 23.83
CA ASN A 99 -6.37 12.09 25.24
C ASN A 99 -7.67 12.81 25.64
N ASN A 100 -8.72 12.05 25.97
CA ASN A 100 -10.04 12.54 26.43
C ASN A 100 -10.70 13.61 25.53
N GLN A 101 -10.31 13.70 24.26
CA GLN A 101 -10.89 14.62 23.29
C GLN A 101 -11.55 13.82 22.15
N PRO A 102 -12.61 14.36 21.53
CA PRO A 102 -13.13 13.81 20.28
C PRO A 102 -12.15 14.07 19.12
N ALA A 103 -11.08 14.85 19.34
CA ALA A 103 -10.03 15.11 18.38
C ALA A 103 -9.31 13.83 17.97
N VAL A 104 -9.45 13.49 16.70
CA VAL A 104 -8.65 12.47 16.04
C VAL A 104 -7.40 13.14 15.51
N ALA A 105 -6.24 12.69 15.97
CA ALA A 105 -4.96 13.08 15.39
C ALA A 105 -4.56 12.02 14.36
N SER A 106 -3.86 12.44 13.32
CA SER A 106 -3.37 11.56 12.28
C SER A 106 -2.10 12.07 11.64
N THR A 107 -1.36 11.15 11.04
CA THR A 107 -0.06 11.40 10.43
C THR A 107 0.05 10.61 9.14
N PHE A 108 0.46 11.29 8.07
CA PHE A 108 0.66 10.72 6.74
C PHE A 108 2.02 11.12 6.15
N ALA A 109 2.57 10.26 5.28
CA ALA A 109 3.73 10.57 4.47
C ALA A 109 3.28 11.18 3.12
N ILE A 110 3.49 12.48 2.92
CA ILE A 110 3.03 13.21 1.72
C ILE A 110 4.21 13.95 1.12
N ASP A 111 4.50 13.70 -0.17
CA ASP A 111 5.56 14.37 -0.92
C ASP A 111 6.91 14.43 -0.17
N GLY A 112 7.27 13.33 0.50
CA GLY A 112 8.53 13.19 1.26
C GLY A 112 8.55 13.89 2.63
N LYS A 113 7.40 14.37 3.12
CA LYS A 113 7.27 15.03 4.42
C LYS A 113 6.24 14.35 5.29
N GLU A 114 6.50 14.36 6.60
CA GLU A 114 5.47 14.01 7.59
C GLU A 114 4.47 15.15 7.69
N VAL A 115 3.21 14.83 7.44
CA VAL A 115 2.10 15.77 7.59
C VAL A 115 1.21 15.28 8.71
N ASN A 116 1.19 16.05 9.80
CA ASN A 116 0.28 15.84 10.91
C ASN A 116 -1.03 16.57 10.60
N THR A 117 -2.10 15.82 10.49
CA THR A 117 -3.45 16.35 10.29
C THR A 117 -4.09 16.60 11.65
N VAL A 118 -3.70 17.71 12.28
CA VAL A 118 -4.40 18.29 13.43
C VAL A 118 -5.35 19.37 12.90
N GLY A 119 -6.50 18.94 12.34
CA GLY A 119 -7.54 19.85 11.83
C GLY A 119 -7.74 19.85 10.30
N GLN A 120 -8.93 20.33 9.89
CA GLN A 120 -9.50 20.60 8.54
C GLN A 120 -9.38 19.54 7.42
N HIS A 121 -8.53 18.52 7.55
CA HIS A 121 -8.42 17.46 6.57
C HIS A 121 -9.43 16.34 6.87
N HIS A 122 -10.13 15.93 5.81
CA HIS A 122 -10.97 14.75 5.80
C HIS A 122 -10.09 13.56 5.43
N PHE A 123 -10.10 12.53 6.27
CA PHE A 123 -9.46 11.26 5.99
C PHE A 123 -10.42 10.14 6.38
N GLN A 124 -10.14 8.93 5.92
CA GLN A 124 -10.96 7.77 6.20
C GLN A 124 -10.29 6.89 7.24
N VAL A 125 -11.07 6.28 8.11
CA VAL A 125 -10.60 5.27 9.07
C VAL A 125 -11.10 3.90 8.63
N LEU A 126 -10.21 2.91 8.64
CA LEU A 126 -10.59 1.54 8.34
C LEU A 126 -11.47 0.99 9.46
N THR A 127 -12.66 0.55 9.11
CA THR A 127 -13.56 -0.16 10.00
C THR A 127 -13.88 -1.53 9.45
N ILE A 128 -13.88 -2.53 10.35
CA ILE A 128 -14.23 -3.91 10.03
C ILE A 128 -15.34 -4.31 10.97
N ASP A 129 -16.49 -4.63 10.40
CA ASP A 129 -17.59 -5.20 11.17
C ASP A 129 -17.30 -6.68 11.41
N GLN A 130 -16.92 -7.02 12.64
CA GLN A 130 -16.62 -8.40 13.03
C GLN A 130 -17.86 -9.31 12.98
N THR A 131 -19.06 -8.74 12.96
CA THR A 131 -20.31 -9.50 12.80
C THR A 131 -20.64 -9.78 11.33
N ALA A 132 -19.98 -9.07 10.41
CA ALA A 132 -20.16 -9.31 8.99
C ALA A 132 -19.40 -10.56 8.57
N HIS A 133 -20.12 -11.67 8.45
CA HIS A 133 -19.61 -12.95 8.00
C HIS A 133 -18.92 -12.84 6.62
N GLY A 134 -17.83 -13.60 6.44
CA GLY A 134 -17.25 -13.90 5.12
C GLY A 134 -15.74 -13.72 4.99
N TYR A 135 -15.09 -12.96 5.88
CA TYR A 135 -13.64 -12.78 5.87
C TYR A 135 -13.03 -12.84 7.26
N VAL A 136 -11.86 -13.50 7.35
CA VAL A 136 -10.97 -13.45 8.52
C VAL A 136 -9.86 -12.46 8.24
N TYR A 137 -9.58 -11.58 9.18
CA TYR A 137 -8.54 -10.55 9.07
C TYR A 137 -7.36 -10.87 9.99
N LYS A 138 -6.14 -10.87 9.44
CA LYS A 138 -4.91 -11.10 10.21
C LYS A 138 -3.75 -10.30 9.64
N TRP A 139 -2.89 -9.83 10.54
CA TRP A 139 -1.59 -9.29 10.19
C TRP A 139 -0.67 -10.44 9.74
N LYS A 140 -0.10 -10.32 8.55
CA LYS A 140 0.77 -11.33 7.94
C LYS A 140 2.11 -10.71 7.57
N ARG A 141 3.19 -11.49 7.64
CA ARG A 141 4.49 -11.04 7.16
C ARG A 141 4.43 -10.72 5.68
N MET A 142 5.01 -9.60 5.29
CA MET A 142 5.03 -9.14 3.91
C MET A 142 5.71 -10.16 2.98
N SER A 143 6.77 -10.83 3.44
CA SER A 143 7.43 -11.92 2.70
C SER A 143 6.48 -13.04 2.26
N LYS A 144 5.43 -13.35 3.05
CA LYS A 144 4.47 -14.40 2.70
C LYS A 144 3.67 -14.07 1.45
N LEU A 145 3.47 -12.79 1.14
CA LEU A 145 2.74 -12.34 -0.05
C LEU A 145 3.44 -12.73 -1.36
N ARG A 146 4.74 -13.07 -1.33
CA ARG A 146 5.48 -13.60 -2.50
C ARG A 146 5.27 -15.10 -2.73
N THR A 147 4.63 -15.79 -1.80
CA THR A 147 4.43 -17.24 -1.89
C THR A 147 3.37 -17.53 -2.96
N PRO A 148 3.68 -18.29 -4.03
CA PRO A 148 2.67 -18.68 -5.00
C PRO A 148 1.52 -19.45 -4.34
N GLY A 149 0.28 -19.13 -4.70
CA GLY A 149 -0.92 -19.76 -4.13
C GLY A 149 -1.23 -19.34 -2.68
N TYR A 150 -0.62 -18.25 -2.18
CA TYR A 150 -0.98 -17.72 -0.87
C TYR A 150 -2.43 -17.23 -0.85
N ASP A 151 -3.19 -17.70 0.13
CA ASP A 151 -4.65 -17.53 0.25
C ASP A 151 -5.05 -16.23 0.97
N TRP A 152 -4.10 -15.52 1.57
CA TRP A 152 -4.34 -14.22 2.23
C TRP A 152 -4.06 -13.08 1.26
N LEU A 153 -5.04 -12.20 1.11
CA LEU A 153 -4.95 -11.01 0.28
C LEU A 153 -4.76 -9.79 1.18
N PRO A 154 -3.79 -8.89 0.90
CA PRO A 154 -3.66 -7.66 1.65
C PRO A 154 -4.95 -6.82 1.53
N ILE A 155 -5.31 -6.09 2.57
CA ILE A 155 -6.23 -4.98 2.43
C ILE A 155 -5.43 -3.85 1.79
N HIS A 156 -5.84 -3.38 0.62
CA HIS A 156 -5.11 -2.37 -0.11
C HIS A 156 -6.05 -1.42 -0.82
N GLU A 157 -5.56 -0.21 -1.06
CA GLU A 157 -6.09 0.72 -2.04
C GLU A 157 -5.01 0.88 -3.11
N GLU A 158 -5.33 0.56 -4.37
CA GLU A 158 -4.34 0.40 -5.45
C GLU A 158 -3.23 -0.62 -5.10
N ASN A 159 -1.98 -0.20 -4.89
CA ASN A 159 -0.89 -1.06 -4.42
C ASN A 159 -0.50 -0.77 -2.96
N ILE A 160 -1.22 0.12 -2.28
CA ILE A 160 -0.83 0.62 -0.97
C ILE A 160 -1.65 -0.10 0.11
N ALA A 161 -0.96 -0.71 1.06
CA ALA A 161 -1.55 -1.46 2.17
C ALA A 161 -1.08 -0.90 3.53
N PRO A 162 -1.89 -1.02 4.60
CA PRO A 162 -1.43 -0.69 5.94
C PRO A 162 -0.37 -1.69 6.39
N CYS A 163 0.70 -1.15 6.98
CA CYS A 163 1.89 -1.92 7.33
C CYS A 163 2.37 -1.55 8.72
N VAL A 164 2.60 -2.53 9.59
CA VAL A 164 3.31 -2.34 10.85
C VAL A 164 4.78 -2.63 10.62
N VAL A 165 5.58 -1.58 10.79
CA VAL A 165 7.03 -1.62 10.69
C VAL A 165 7.64 -1.75 12.09
N VAL A 166 8.83 -2.35 12.17
CA VAL A 166 9.63 -2.39 13.39
C VAL A 166 10.79 -1.43 13.18
N GLU A 167 10.81 -0.34 13.95
CA GLU A 167 11.83 0.70 13.86
C GLU A 167 12.27 1.08 15.29
N GLU A 168 13.56 0.98 15.57
CA GLU A 168 14.14 1.16 16.92
C GLU A 168 13.53 0.21 17.97
N GLY A 169 13.21 -1.03 17.55
CA GLY A 169 12.60 -2.04 18.42
C GLY A 169 11.11 -1.81 18.74
N ALA A 170 10.52 -0.72 18.25
CA ALA A 170 9.12 -0.38 18.46
C ALA A 170 8.26 -0.66 17.21
N HIS A 171 7.04 -1.16 17.43
CA HIS A 171 6.06 -1.33 16.35
C HIS A 171 5.40 0.02 16.03
N LYS A 172 5.46 0.44 14.76
CA LYS A 172 4.89 1.70 14.28
C LYS A 172 4.02 1.44 13.04
N LEU A 173 2.87 2.08 12.93
CA LEU A 173 1.98 1.93 11.77
C LEU A 173 2.36 2.92 10.66
N GLY A 174 2.60 2.39 9.47
CA GLY A 174 2.87 3.11 8.23
C GLY A 174 2.14 2.46 7.04
N MET A 175 2.72 2.63 5.85
CA MET A 175 2.18 2.06 4.61
C MET A 175 3.22 1.19 3.91
N ALA A 176 2.72 0.29 3.07
CA ALA A 176 3.52 -0.57 2.22
C ALA A 176 3.04 -0.49 0.77
N ASP A 177 3.99 -0.48 -0.18
CA ASP A 177 3.72 -0.85 -1.56
C ASP A 177 3.86 -2.37 -1.67
N VAL A 178 2.73 -3.08 -1.80
CA VAL A 178 2.72 -4.55 -1.84
C VAL A 178 3.29 -5.10 -3.15
N LYS A 179 3.36 -4.29 -4.22
CA LYS A 179 3.94 -4.70 -5.50
C LYS A 179 5.46 -4.52 -5.47
N GLY A 180 5.91 -3.38 -4.94
CA GLY A 180 7.33 -3.06 -4.78
C GLY A 180 8.01 -3.71 -3.57
N PHE A 181 7.23 -4.25 -2.63
CA PHE A 181 7.71 -4.74 -1.33
C PHE A 181 8.48 -3.68 -0.53
N THR A 182 8.15 -2.41 -0.71
CA THR A 182 8.72 -1.29 0.03
C THR A 182 7.73 -0.80 1.10
N ALA A 183 8.23 -0.10 2.09
CA ALA A 183 7.39 0.51 3.12
C ALA A 183 7.84 1.93 3.43
N VAL A 184 6.90 2.74 3.91
CA VAL A 184 7.12 4.12 4.28
C VAL A 184 6.50 4.38 5.65
N LEU A 185 7.27 4.98 6.54
CA LEU A 185 6.85 5.41 7.85
C LEU A 185 7.04 6.93 7.97
N ALA A 186 5.98 7.65 8.34
CA ALA A 186 6.09 9.02 8.80
C ALA A 186 6.19 9.03 10.32
N TRP A 187 7.26 9.56 10.92
CA TRP A 187 7.42 9.57 12.37
C TRP A 187 8.35 10.67 12.86
N SER A 188 7.93 11.43 13.87
CA SER A 188 8.75 12.43 14.58
C SER A 188 9.36 13.53 13.71
N GLY A 189 8.63 14.00 12.71
CA GLY A 189 9.03 15.00 11.72
C GLY A 189 9.75 14.43 10.50
N ALA A 190 9.95 13.12 10.40
CA ALA A 190 10.74 12.47 9.37
C ALA A 190 9.95 11.41 8.59
N ILE A 191 10.40 11.14 7.36
CA ILE A 191 9.95 10.00 6.56
C ILE A 191 11.08 8.98 6.49
N VAL A 192 10.80 7.75 6.90
CA VAL A 192 11.71 6.61 6.77
C VAL A 192 11.18 5.70 5.67
N ASN A 193 12.03 5.40 4.69
CA ASN A 193 11.73 4.50 3.59
C ASN A 193 12.47 3.18 3.81
N PHE A 194 11.77 2.07 3.61
CA PHE A 194 12.30 0.73 3.78
C PHE A 194 12.18 -0.04 2.46
N ALA A 195 13.18 -0.88 2.20
CA ALA A 195 13.23 -1.78 1.07
C ALA A 195 13.58 -3.21 1.54
N PRO A 196 13.36 -4.23 0.70
CA PRO A 196 13.81 -5.58 1.00
C PRO A 196 15.33 -5.63 1.24
N PRO A 197 15.84 -6.52 2.11
CA PRO A 197 15.10 -7.58 2.81
C PRO A 197 14.42 -7.11 4.11
N VAL A 198 14.65 -5.88 4.58
CA VAL A 198 14.13 -5.40 5.89
C VAL A 198 12.60 -5.46 5.94
N THR A 199 11.94 -5.15 4.82
CA THR A 199 10.47 -5.16 4.73
C THR A 199 9.85 -6.54 4.82
N ASP A 200 10.61 -7.63 4.71
CA ASP A 200 10.10 -9.00 4.67
C ASP A 200 9.45 -9.45 5.98
N ASP A 201 9.92 -8.91 7.10
CA ASP A 201 9.40 -9.18 8.44
C ASP A 201 8.31 -8.20 8.87
N PHE A 202 8.05 -7.14 8.08
CA PHE A 202 6.96 -6.22 8.37
C PHE A 202 5.60 -6.90 8.21
N LEU A 203 4.61 -6.39 8.93
CA LEU A 203 3.29 -7.00 8.98
C LEU A 203 2.28 -6.18 8.19
N VAL A 204 1.63 -6.81 7.21
CA VAL A 204 0.56 -6.22 6.40
C VAL A 204 -0.77 -6.80 6.82
N LEU A 205 -1.80 -5.96 6.96
CA LEU A 205 -3.15 -6.43 7.27
C LEU A 205 -3.72 -7.14 6.05
N CYS A 206 -4.07 -8.42 6.20
CA CYS A 206 -4.64 -9.24 5.15
C CYS A 206 -6.01 -9.77 5.54
N ARG A 207 -6.80 -10.11 4.53
CA ARG A 207 -8.05 -10.85 4.65
C ARG A 207 -7.95 -12.19 3.93
N ARG A 208 -8.71 -13.16 4.40
CA ARG A 208 -8.95 -14.43 3.72
C ARG A 208 -10.42 -14.78 3.83
N ALA A 209 -10.97 -15.36 2.78
CA ALA A 209 -12.30 -15.98 2.81
C ALA A 209 -12.42 -16.90 4.03
N ASP A 210 -13.51 -16.77 4.78
CA ASP A 210 -13.79 -17.76 5.81
C ASP A 210 -14.15 -19.11 5.16
N SER A 211 -13.56 -20.21 5.61
CA SER A 211 -13.73 -21.54 5.00
C SER A 211 -15.17 -22.05 5.07
N ASP A 212 -15.96 -21.52 6.01
CA ASP A 212 -17.38 -21.82 6.16
C ASP A 212 -18.25 -21.07 5.13
N ASN A 213 -17.66 -20.11 4.40
CA ASN A 213 -18.31 -19.38 3.33
C ASN A 213 -17.97 -19.99 1.96
N LYS A 214 -18.79 -20.97 1.53
CA LYS A 214 -18.62 -21.70 0.26
C LYS A 214 -18.85 -20.85 -1.00
N ASP A 215 -19.23 -19.58 -0.85
CA ASP A 215 -19.58 -18.67 -1.95
C ASP A 215 -18.42 -17.75 -2.39
N ILE A 216 -17.17 -17.97 -1.93
CA ILE A 216 -16.02 -17.13 -2.30
C ILE A 216 -15.12 -17.86 -3.29
N GLU A 217 -15.12 -17.40 -4.54
CA GLU A 217 -14.18 -17.89 -5.55
C GLU A 217 -12.74 -17.47 -5.22
N PRO A 218 -11.74 -18.33 -5.49
CA PRO A 218 -10.33 -17.99 -5.29
C PRO A 218 -9.93 -16.78 -6.14
N PHE A 219 -9.12 -15.90 -5.56
CA PHE A 219 -8.57 -14.74 -6.26
C PHE A 219 -7.72 -15.18 -7.45
N THR A 220 -8.10 -14.71 -8.63
CA THR A 220 -7.31 -14.87 -9.85
C THR A 220 -6.65 -13.52 -10.16
N PRO A 221 -5.31 -13.42 -10.20
CA PRO A 221 -4.62 -12.19 -10.57
C PRO A 221 -5.09 -11.69 -11.94
N PRO A 222 -5.13 -10.35 -12.18
CA PRO A 222 -5.59 -9.79 -13.45
C PRO A 222 -4.76 -10.23 -14.67
N ASP A 223 -3.55 -10.77 -14.47
CA ASP A 223 -2.66 -11.28 -15.51
C ASP A 223 -2.44 -12.81 -15.47
N ALA A 224 -3.30 -13.57 -14.78
CA ALA A 224 -3.27 -15.02 -14.94
C ALA A 224 -3.69 -15.35 -16.38
N ALA A 225 -2.69 -15.65 -17.22
CA ALA A 225 -2.88 -16.03 -18.60
C ALA A 225 -4.02 -17.06 -18.70
N PRO A 226 -4.91 -16.94 -19.69
CA PRO A 226 -6.00 -17.90 -19.86
C PRO A 226 -5.43 -19.32 -19.90
N PRO A 227 -6.13 -20.32 -19.31
CA PRO A 227 -5.69 -21.71 -19.38
C PRO A 227 -5.42 -22.05 -20.84
N ALA A 228 -4.21 -22.54 -21.11
CA ALA A 228 -3.80 -22.92 -22.45
C ALA A 228 -4.87 -23.85 -23.04
N LEU A 229 -5.32 -23.53 -24.26
CA LEU A 229 -6.18 -24.41 -25.05
C LEU A 229 -5.56 -25.81 -25.10
N PRO A 230 -6.38 -26.88 -25.13
CA PRO A 230 -5.85 -28.24 -25.26
C PRO A 230 -5.00 -28.33 -26.52
N SER A 231 -3.70 -28.60 -26.34
CA SER A 231 -2.76 -28.73 -27.44
C SER A 231 -3.12 -29.96 -28.25
N CYS A 232 -3.45 -29.77 -29.53
CA CYS A 232 -3.33 -30.85 -30.49
C CYS A 232 -1.84 -31.17 -30.70
N ASP A 233 -1.58 -32.47 -30.82
CA ASP A 233 -0.37 -33.10 -31.37
C ASP A 233 0.78 -33.40 -30.40
N ALA A 234 0.82 -34.68 -29.99
CA ALA A 234 2.07 -35.42 -29.91
C ALA A 234 2.28 -36.17 -31.24
N PRO A 235 3.54 -36.33 -31.70
CA PRO A 235 4.12 -37.65 -31.46
C PRO A 235 5.62 -37.67 -31.07
N ARG A 236 5.89 -38.53 -30.08
CA ARG A 236 7.04 -39.43 -29.84
C ARG A 236 8.49 -39.02 -30.24
N ARG A 237 9.30 -38.83 -29.17
CA ARG A 237 10.71 -39.25 -28.86
C ARG A 237 11.45 -40.16 -29.88
N PRO A 238 12.81 -40.10 -30.00
CA PRO A 238 13.69 -40.61 -28.91
C PRO A 238 15.14 -40.09 -28.78
N GLY A 239 15.69 -40.18 -27.56
CA GLY A 239 17.08 -40.62 -27.35
C GLY A 239 17.77 -40.15 -26.05
N PRO A 240 18.70 -40.94 -25.47
CA PRO A 240 19.18 -40.81 -24.09
C PRO A 240 20.63 -40.27 -23.95
N SER A 241 21.06 -40.09 -22.69
CA SER A 241 22.42 -39.77 -22.17
C SER A 241 22.62 -38.30 -21.78
N ARG A 242 23.32 -37.94 -20.69
CA ARG A 242 24.03 -38.71 -19.66
C ARG A 242 24.19 -37.81 -18.42
N ARG A 243 24.28 -38.52 -17.29
CA ARG A 243 24.75 -38.18 -15.94
C ARG A 243 25.92 -37.19 -15.89
N ILE A 244 25.85 -36.20 -14.99
CA ILE A 244 27.03 -35.67 -14.26
C ILE A 244 26.66 -35.52 -12.78
N HIS A 245 27.40 -36.24 -11.93
CA HIS A 245 27.56 -35.95 -10.51
C HIS A 245 28.50 -34.74 -10.38
N GLN A 246 28.29 -33.87 -9.40
CA GLN A 246 29.03 -33.89 -8.14
C GLN A 246 29.04 -32.50 -7.50
N VAL A 247 28.86 -32.54 -6.18
CA VAL A 247 28.99 -31.46 -5.20
C VAL A 247 30.48 -31.12 -5.03
N GLU A 248 30.82 -29.85 -4.95
CA GLU A 248 32.10 -29.40 -4.40
C GLU A 248 31.86 -28.28 -3.39
N TRP A 249 32.27 -28.55 -2.15
CA TRP A 249 32.43 -27.61 -1.06
C TRP A 249 33.92 -27.41 -0.84
N SER A 250 34.37 -26.16 -0.70
CA SER A 250 35.64 -25.79 -0.06
C SER A 250 35.52 -24.33 0.42
N GLN A 251 35.26 -24.11 1.71
CA GLN A 251 36.20 -23.92 2.82
C GLN A 251 36.83 -22.52 2.90
N VAL A 252 36.30 -21.76 3.88
CA VAL A 252 36.97 -20.99 4.93
C VAL A 252 38.50 -21.06 4.91
N ASP A 253 39.20 -19.92 4.87
CA ASP A 253 39.67 -19.22 6.07
C ASP A 253 40.52 -18.01 5.67
N SER A 254 40.53 -16.95 6.48
CA SER A 254 41.69 -16.06 6.66
C SER A 254 41.38 -14.95 7.65
N SER A 255 42.27 -14.86 8.63
CA SER A 255 42.51 -13.76 9.59
C SER A 255 41.58 -13.67 10.79
N GLN A 256 41.96 -14.45 11.80
CA GLN A 256 42.33 -13.90 13.09
C GLN A 256 42.95 -12.49 12.99
N VAL A 257 42.47 -11.58 13.83
CA VAL A 257 43.32 -10.67 14.61
C VAL A 257 42.72 -10.63 16.02
N GLU A 258 43.26 -11.49 16.88
CA GLU A 258 43.34 -11.18 18.30
C GLU A 258 44.39 -10.09 18.46
N THR A 259 44.05 -9.02 19.19
CA THR A 259 44.92 -8.54 20.26
C THR A 259 44.04 -8.03 21.40
N SER A 260 44.35 -8.62 22.55
CA SER A 260 44.11 -8.22 23.93
C SER A 260 44.51 -6.75 24.19
N ASP A 261 44.20 -6.07 25.30
CA ASP A 261 44.17 -6.42 26.71
C ASP A 261 43.37 -5.37 27.52
N GLU A 262 42.91 -5.81 28.70
CA GLU A 262 42.87 -5.13 30.02
C GLU A 262 42.58 -3.62 30.11
N GLU A 263 41.71 -3.16 31.02
CA GLU A 263 42.09 -3.06 32.44
C GLU A 263 40.85 -2.94 33.36
N LYS A 264 40.85 -3.79 34.40
CA LYS A 264 40.06 -3.65 35.62
C LYS A 264 40.74 -2.63 36.53
N THR A 265 40.01 -1.62 36.98
CA THR A 265 39.82 -1.33 38.43
C THR A 265 38.68 -0.34 38.64
#